data_AF-A0A142B9U1-F1
#
_entry.id   AF-A0A142B9U1-F1
#
_cell.length_a   1.000
_cell.length_b   1.000
_cell.length_c   1.000
_cell.angle_alpha   90.00
_cell.angle_beta   90.00
_cell.angle_gamma   90.00
#
_symmetry.space_group_name_H-M   'P 1'
#
loop_
_entity.id
_entity.type
_entity.pdbx_description
1 polymer ?
#
loop_
_entity_poly.entity_id
_entity_poly.type
_entity_poly.pdbx_seq_one_letter_code
_entity_poly.pdbx_strand_id
1 'polypeptide(L)'
;MKQILIVLGLWSVFPLQALEIKVNPGKYSVYYHFEYELRPDHYEINKKYGFNDGGQFEVFVPKKYFPIPAPNCNKNIIIRMPYSNKEDTKRALYEKLLQNKAVTVTLEANPYVDVLQEKPLKLQLQYCNVFFRQRDGDYYNQL
;
A
#
# COMPACT_ATOMS: atom_id res chain seq x y z
N MET A 1 12.22 54.88 -19.04
CA MET A 1 11.44 53.62 -19.12
C MET A 1 12.23 52.49 -18.48
N LYS A 2 11.68 51.86 -17.43
CA LYS A 2 11.79 50.43 -17.10
C LYS A 2 11.34 50.24 -15.64
N GLN A 3 10.06 50.00 -15.46
CA GLN A 3 9.56 49.40 -14.22
C GLN A 3 9.86 47.90 -14.30
N ILE A 4 10.62 47.39 -13.34
CA ILE A 4 10.88 45.97 -13.18
C ILE A 4 9.67 45.40 -12.44
N LEU A 5 8.82 44.65 -13.17
CA LEU A 5 7.78 43.83 -12.57
C LEU A 5 8.46 42.61 -11.92
N ILE A 6 8.49 42.58 -10.59
CA ILE A 6 8.86 41.38 -9.83
C ILE A 6 7.61 40.51 -9.77
N VAL A 7 7.58 39.45 -10.57
CA VAL A 7 6.54 38.42 -10.48
C VAL A 7 6.87 37.53 -9.28
N LEU A 8 6.24 37.83 -8.14
CA LEU A 8 6.20 36.94 -6.98
C LEU A 8 5.38 35.71 -7.36
N GLY A 9 6.06 34.66 -7.81
CA GLY A 9 5.44 33.35 -8.01
C GLY A 9 4.97 32.79 -6.67
N LEU A 10 3.65 32.77 -6.46
CA LEU A 10 3.01 32.00 -5.40
C LEU A 10 3.24 30.51 -5.67
N TRP A 11 4.24 29.92 -5.03
CA TRP A 11 4.42 28.48 -5.00
C TRP A 11 3.37 27.91 -4.05
N SER A 12 2.27 27.41 -4.61
CA SER A 12 1.27 26.65 -3.86
C SER A 12 1.93 25.42 -3.27
N VAL A 13 2.23 25.46 -1.96
CA VAL A 13 2.68 24.29 -1.22
C VAL A 13 1.45 23.41 -1.03
N PHE A 14 1.23 22.45 -1.93
CA PHE A 14 0.18 21.46 -1.73
C PHE A 14 0.53 20.66 -0.47
N PRO A 15 -0.35 20.62 0.55
CA PRO A 15 -0.09 19.79 1.72
C PRO A 15 -0.03 18.35 1.25
N LEU A 16 1.10 17.69 1.52
CA LEU A 16 1.22 16.25 1.38
C LEU A 16 0.10 15.65 2.26
N GLN A 17 -0.92 15.05 1.65
CA GLN A 17 -1.96 14.38 2.44
C GLN A 17 -1.27 13.30 3.27
N ALA A 18 -1.33 13.46 4.60
CA ALA A 18 -0.75 12.48 5.51
C ALA A 18 -1.47 11.14 5.31
N LEU A 19 -0.71 10.06 5.22
CA LEU A 19 -1.28 8.71 5.14
C LEU A 19 -2.15 8.46 6.38
N GLU A 20 -3.44 8.21 6.17
CA GLU A 20 -4.33 7.77 7.25
C GLU A 20 -4.11 6.28 7.52
N ILE A 21 -3.66 5.98 8.75
CA ILE A 21 -3.50 4.60 9.22
C ILE A 21 -4.55 4.34 10.30
N LYS A 22 -5.44 3.39 10.04
CA LYS A 22 -6.40 2.90 11.01
C LYS A 22 -5.80 1.77 11.83
N VAL A 23 -5.88 1.91 13.15
CA VAL A 23 -5.45 0.89 14.10
C VAL A 23 -6.67 0.05 14.48
N ASN A 24 -6.68 -1.21 14.10
CA ASN A 24 -7.77 -2.13 14.44
C ASN A 24 -7.30 -3.11 15.54
N PRO A 25 -8.14 -3.40 16.55
CA PRO A 25 -7.82 -4.41 17.54
C PRO A 25 -7.79 -5.80 16.88
N GLY A 26 -6.78 -6.58 17.22
CA GLY A 26 -6.65 -7.98 16.85
C GLY A 26 -6.67 -8.90 18.07
N LYS A 27 -6.66 -10.21 17.82
CA LYS A 27 -6.69 -11.23 18.89
C LYS A 27 -5.44 -11.18 19.80
N TYR A 28 -4.28 -10.89 19.23
CA TYR A 28 -2.99 -10.93 19.92
C TYR A 28 -2.20 -9.61 19.86
N SER A 29 -2.46 -8.79 18.85
CA SER A 29 -1.83 -7.48 18.64
C SER A 29 -2.80 -6.57 17.90
N VAL A 30 -2.48 -5.27 17.83
CA VAL A 30 -3.17 -4.36 16.92
C VAL A 30 -2.70 -4.57 15.49
N TYR A 31 -3.55 -4.19 14.54
CA TYR A 31 -3.28 -4.19 13.11
C TYR A 31 -3.28 -2.77 12.56
N TYR A 32 -2.37 -2.48 11.63
CA TYR A 32 -2.24 -1.19 10.97
C TYR A 32 -2.73 -1.31 9.53
N HIS A 33 -3.92 -0.78 9.27
CA HIS A 33 -4.53 -0.77 7.95
C HIS A 33 -4.52 0.63 7.35
N PHE A 34 -4.32 0.71 6.03
CA PHE A 34 -4.35 1.98 5.30
C PHE A 34 -4.80 1.74 3.86
N GLU A 35 -5.37 2.78 3.26
CA GLU A 35 -5.68 2.76 1.83
C GLU A 35 -4.43 3.13 1.03
N TYR A 36 -4.28 2.46 -0.12
CA TYR A 36 -3.20 2.71 -1.05
C TYR A 36 -3.71 2.62 -2.48
N GLU A 37 -3.35 3.60 -3.31
CA GLU A 37 -3.71 3.59 -4.72
C GLU A 37 -2.60 2.91 -5.54
N LEU A 38 -2.91 1.72 -6.07
CA LEU A 38 -2.06 1.03 -7.02
C LEU A 38 -2.24 1.65 -8.40
N ARG A 39 -1.29 2.49 -8.81
CA ARG A 39 -1.28 3.14 -10.13
C ARG A 39 -0.53 2.31 -11.17
N PRO A 40 -1.03 2.23 -12.42
CA PRO A 40 -0.45 1.42 -13.51
C PRO A 40 1.06 1.53 -13.73
N ASP A 41 1.64 2.70 -13.47
CA ASP A 41 3.06 3.04 -13.65
C ASP A 41 3.88 2.92 -12.35
N HIS A 42 3.24 2.65 -11.22
CA HIS A 42 3.85 2.57 -9.89
C HIS A 42 3.88 1.14 -9.34
N TYR A 43 3.43 0.14 -10.11
CA TYR A 43 3.54 -1.25 -9.71
C TYR A 43 3.73 -2.19 -10.89
N GLU A 44 4.22 -3.39 -10.59
CA GLU A 44 4.29 -4.52 -11.52
C GLU A 44 3.65 -5.75 -10.88
N ILE A 45 2.77 -6.45 -11.60
CA ILE A 45 2.24 -7.73 -11.15
C ILE A 45 3.33 -8.79 -11.31
N ASN A 46 3.54 -9.61 -10.28
CA ASN A 46 4.46 -10.75 -10.36
C ASN A 46 3.86 -11.86 -11.25
N LYS A 47 4.02 -11.73 -12.57
CA LYS A 47 3.48 -12.68 -13.56
C LYS A 47 4.05 -14.10 -13.41
N LYS A 48 5.25 -14.24 -12.85
CA LYS A 48 5.85 -15.57 -12.59
C LYS A 48 5.14 -16.28 -11.45
N TYR A 49 4.71 -15.54 -10.42
CA TYR A 49 3.94 -16.08 -9.30
C TYR A 49 2.46 -16.26 -9.68
N GLY A 50 1.92 -15.33 -10.48
CA GLY A 50 0.57 -15.37 -11.02
C GLY A 50 -0.52 -15.35 -9.94
N PHE A 51 -1.74 -15.67 -10.36
CA PHE A 51 -2.82 -16.03 -9.44
C PHE A 51 -2.76 -17.55 -9.23
N ASN A 52 -2.48 -17.99 -8.00
CA ASN A 52 -2.27 -19.40 -7.69
C ASN A 52 -3.23 -19.92 -6.60
N ASP A 53 -3.01 -21.16 -6.17
CA ASP A 53 -3.84 -21.88 -5.21
C ASP A 53 -4.19 -21.05 -3.97
N GLY A 54 -5.48 -21.01 -3.65
CA GLY A 54 -6.01 -20.22 -2.54
C GLY A 54 -6.02 -18.71 -2.77
N GLY A 55 -5.91 -18.32 -4.04
CA GLY A 55 -6.01 -16.96 -4.54
C GLY A 55 -4.86 -16.05 -4.16
N GLN A 56 -3.65 -16.59 -3.96
CA GLN A 56 -2.49 -15.75 -3.74
C GLN A 56 -2.02 -15.12 -5.06
N PHE A 57 -1.53 -13.90 -4.95
CA PHE A 57 -0.78 -13.21 -5.99
C PHE A 57 0.11 -12.15 -5.34
N GLU A 58 1.03 -11.59 -6.10
CA GLU A 58 1.95 -10.55 -5.64
C GLU A 58 2.00 -9.36 -6.60
N VAL A 59 2.13 -8.18 -6.01
CA VAL A 59 2.40 -6.93 -6.71
C VAL A 59 3.68 -6.32 -6.16
N PHE A 60 4.56 -5.87 -7.04
CA PHE A 60 5.79 -5.17 -6.70
C PHE A 60 5.61 -3.67 -6.86
N VAL A 61 5.82 -2.91 -5.78
CA VAL A 61 5.79 -1.45 -5.78
C VAL A 61 7.19 -0.93 -5.49
N PRO A 62 7.82 -0.13 -6.37
CA PRO A 62 9.08 0.52 -6.06
C PRO A 62 9.01 1.29 -4.74
N LYS A 63 10.01 1.12 -3.87
CA LYS A 63 10.06 1.71 -2.52
C LYS A 63 9.81 3.22 -2.51
N LYS A 64 10.27 3.95 -3.54
CA LYS A 64 10.05 5.40 -3.70
C LYS A 64 8.59 5.82 -3.82
N TYR A 65 7.69 4.90 -4.17
CA TYR A 65 6.24 5.14 -4.32
C TYR A 65 5.43 4.61 -3.14
N PHE A 66 6.09 3.98 -2.15
CA PHE A 66 5.41 3.42 -0.99
C PHE A 66 5.47 4.40 0.19
N PRO A 67 4.35 4.64 0.90
CA PRO A 67 4.26 5.74 1.86
C PRO A 67 4.87 5.45 3.23
N ILE A 68 5.11 4.17 3.56
CA ILE A 68 5.76 3.77 4.82
C ILE A 68 7.26 3.52 4.55
N PRO A 69 8.17 4.16 5.31
CA PRO A 69 9.60 3.90 5.18
C PRO A 69 9.95 2.43 5.36
N ALA A 70 10.79 1.90 4.47
CA ALA A 70 11.25 0.52 4.50
C ALA A 70 12.78 0.47 4.29
N PRO A 71 13.59 0.91 5.28
CA PRO A 71 15.03 1.14 5.10
C PRO A 71 15.76 -0.12 4.61
N ASN A 72 15.36 -1.30 5.09
CA ASN A 72 15.96 -2.59 4.76
C ASN A 72 15.54 -3.15 3.39
N CYS A 73 14.74 -2.42 2.63
CA CYS A 73 14.30 -2.80 1.30
C CYS A 73 15.11 -2.12 0.21
N ASN A 74 15.72 -2.95 -0.65
CA ASN A 74 16.61 -2.49 -1.70
C ASN A 74 15.86 -1.85 -2.88
N LYS A 75 14.75 -2.46 -3.33
CA LYS A 75 14.07 -2.04 -4.57
C LYS A 75 12.56 -1.90 -4.41
N ASN A 76 11.89 -3.02 -4.18
CA ASN A 76 10.42 -3.08 -4.19
C ASN A 76 9.86 -3.49 -2.82
N ILE A 77 8.69 -2.97 -2.51
CA ILE A 77 7.75 -3.54 -1.57
C ILE A 77 6.93 -4.60 -2.30
N ILE A 78 6.76 -5.75 -1.68
CA ILE A 78 5.97 -6.88 -2.14
C ILE A 78 4.63 -6.80 -1.41
N ILE A 79 3.57 -6.51 -2.16
CA ILE A 79 2.20 -6.56 -1.64
C ILE A 79 1.65 -7.94 -2.00
N ARG A 80 1.45 -8.80 -1.00
CA ARG A 80 1.02 -10.18 -1.20
C ARG A 80 -0.44 -10.37 -0.78
N MET A 81 -1.21 -11.09 -1.59
CA MET A 81 -2.52 -11.60 -1.18
C MET A 81 -2.31 -12.90 -0.39
N PRO A 82 -2.73 -12.98 0.88
CA PRO A 82 -2.57 -14.22 1.64
C PRO A 82 -3.45 -15.37 1.11
N TYR A 83 -2.99 -16.60 1.35
CA TYR A 83 -3.73 -17.83 1.02
C TYR A 83 -5.04 -17.95 1.81
N SER A 84 -6.10 -18.46 1.18
CA SER A 84 -7.27 -19.02 1.86
C SER A 84 -8.08 -19.90 0.90
N ASN A 85 -9.15 -20.53 1.38
CA ASN A 85 -10.11 -21.25 0.53
C ASN A 85 -11.18 -20.34 -0.13
N LYS A 86 -11.04 -19.01 -0.03
CA LYS A 86 -11.96 -18.04 -0.65
C LYS A 86 -11.21 -17.25 -1.72
N GLU A 87 -11.65 -17.36 -2.96
CA GLU A 87 -10.93 -16.80 -4.10
C GLU A 87 -11.71 -15.73 -4.87
N ASP A 88 -13.03 -15.64 -4.73
CA ASP A 88 -13.87 -14.85 -5.64
C ASP A 88 -13.48 -13.37 -5.65
N THR A 89 -13.40 -12.72 -4.49
CA THR A 89 -13.05 -11.29 -4.45
C THR A 89 -11.56 -11.05 -4.69
N LYS A 90 -10.70 -11.99 -4.30
CA LYS A 90 -9.26 -11.96 -4.64
C LYS A 90 -9.05 -12.00 -6.16
N ARG A 91 -9.77 -12.88 -6.85
CA ARG A 91 -9.75 -13.02 -8.31
C ARG A 91 -10.27 -11.76 -8.98
N ALA A 92 -11.38 -11.21 -8.49
CA ALA A 92 -11.90 -9.94 -8.99
C ALA A 92 -10.89 -8.78 -8.82
N LEU A 93 -10.15 -8.74 -7.70
CA LEU A 93 -9.07 -7.77 -7.51
C LEU A 93 -7.92 -8.01 -8.50
N TYR A 94 -7.45 -9.25 -8.63
CA TYR A 94 -6.37 -9.60 -9.56
C TYR A 94 -6.70 -9.23 -11.02
N GLU A 95 -7.90 -9.54 -11.49
CA GLU A 95 -8.36 -9.16 -12.83
C GLU A 95 -8.43 -7.65 -13.03
N LYS A 96 -8.84 -6.89 -12.00
CA LYS A 96 -8.79 -5.41 -12.05
C LYS A 96 -7.37 -4.88 -12.19
N LEU A 97 -6.41 -5.47 -11.50
CA LEU A 97 -5.00 -5.10 -11.62
C LEU A 97 -4.46 -5.42 -13.02
N LEU A 98 -4.86 -6.55 -13.62
CA LEU A 98 -4.47 -6.89 -14.99
C LEU A 98 -4.99 -5.90 -16.04
N GLN A 99 -6.11 -5.22 -15.77
CA GLN A 99 -6.63 -4.16 -16.66
C GLN A 99 -5.77 -2.90 -16.66
N ASN A 100 -4.70 -2.84 -15.86
CA ASN A 100 -3.76 -1.73 -15.79
C ASN A 100 -4.47 -0.39 -15.54
N LYS A 101 -5.43 -0.39 -14.61
CA LYS A 101 -6.13 0.80 -14.11
C LYS A 101 -5.67 1.12 -12.70
N ALA A 102 -5.89 2.37 -12.27
CA ALA A 102 -5.72 2.73 -10.87
C ALA A 102 -6.73 1.96 -10.01
N VAL A 103 -6.26 1.33 -8.93
CA VAL A 103 -7.10 0.57 -8.00
C VAL A 103 -6.72 0.98 -6.58
N THR A 104 -7.68 1.57 -5.85
CA THR A 104 -7.54 1.77 -4.40
C THR A 104 -7.75 0.45 -3.68
N VAL A 105 -6.78 0.08 -2.86
CA VAL A 105 -6.77 -1.15 -2.09
C VAL A 105 -6.57 -0.85 -0.61
N THR A 106 -7.07 -1.73 0.26
CA THR A 106 -6.74 -1.71 1.68
C THR A 106 -5.60 -2.67 1.98
N LEU A 107 -4.54 -2.15 2.57
CA LEU A 107 -3.34 -2.91 2.94
C LEU A 107 -3.22 -3.07 4.45
N GLU A 108 -2.50 -4.10 4.86
CA GLU A 108 -2.10 -4.42 6.23
C GLU A 108 -0.57 -4.41 6.32
N ALA A 109 0.00 -3.61 7.23
CA ALA A 109 1.45 -3.51 7.41
C ALA A 109 2.05 -4.64 8.26
N ASN A 110 1.23 -5.30 9.07
CA ASN A 110 1.65 -6.41 9.94
C ASN A 110 2.10 -7.63 9.12
N PRO A 111 2.89 -8.55 9.71
CA PRO A 111 3.51 -8.47 11.03
C PRO A 111 4.84 -7.70 11.02
N TYR A 112 5.31 -7.26 9.85
CA TYR A 112 6.67 -6.78 9.63
C TYR A 112 6.80 -5.26 9.77
N VAL A 113 6.32 -4.71 10.87
CA VAL A 113 6.24 -3.26 11.11
C VAL A 113 6.66 -2.88 12.51
N ASP A 114 7.49 -1.84 12.61
CA ASP A 114 7.88 -1.17 13.84
C ASP A 114 7.05 0.10 14.04
N VAL A 115 6.67 0.36 15.29
CA VAL A 115 6.11 1.63 15.71
C VAL A 115 7.26 2.51 16.21
N LEU A 116 7.61 3.53 15.43
CA LEU A 116 8.67 4.48 15.81
C LEU A 116 8.14 5.55 16.78
N GLN A 117 6.85 5.88 16.67
CA GLN A 117 6.18 6.86 17.50
C GLN A 117 4.68 6.57 17.53
N GLU A 118 4.03 6.63 18.70
CA GLU A 118 2.60 6.36 18.81
C GLU A 118 1.72 7.56 18.45
N LYS A 119 2.18 8.78 18.77
CA LYS A 119 1.41 10.03 18.57
C LYS A 119 2.30 11.20 18.12
N PRO A 120 2.14 11.72 16.89
CA PRO A 120 1.40 11.09 15.78
C PRO A 120 2.00 9.72 15.43
N LEU A 121 1.15 8.80 14.95
CA LEU A 121 1.58 7.45 14.60
C LEU A 121 2.63 7.50 13.48
N LYS A 122 3.79 6.91 13.72
CA LYS A 122 4.86 6.73 12.72
C LYS A 122 5.25 5.26 12.69
N LEU A 123 5.15 4.68 11.50
CA LEU A 123 5.50 3.29 11.25
C LEU A 123 6.77 3.20 10.39
N GLN A 124 7.45 2.08 10.50
CA GLN A 124 8.53 1.68 9.60
C GLN A 124 8.40 0.18 9.31
N LEU A 125 8.57 -0.22 8.05
CA LEU A 125 8.61 -1.64 7.72
C LEU A 125 9.95 -2.26 8.11
N GLN A 126 9.89 -3.39 8.81
CA GLN A 126 11.05 -4.21 9.16
C GLN A 126 11.60 -4.94 7.91
N TYR A 127 10.68 -5.42 7.07
CA TYR A 127 10.94 -6.17 5.84
C TYR A 127 10.20 -5.54 4.65
N CYS A 128 10.22 -6.20 3.50
CA CYS A 128 9.66 -5.67 2.25
C CYS A 128 8.26 -6.14 1.95
N ASN A 129 7.60 -6.84 2.86
CA ASN A 129 6.28 -7.41 2.61
C ASN A 129 5.20 -6.62 3.36
N VAL A 130 4.12 -6.34 2.66
CA VAL A 130 2.83 -5.95 3.23
C VAL A 130 1.76 -6.81 2.59
N PHE A 131 0.56 -6.82 3.16
CA PHE A 131 -0.49 -7.73 2.70
C PHE A 131 -1.72 -6.97 2.26
N PHE A 132 -2.42 -7.51 1.26
CA PHE A 132 -3.80 -7.09 1.06
C PHE A 132 -4.61 -7.51 2.29
N ARG A 133 -5.41 -6.58 2.82
CA ARG A 133 -6.20 -6.84 4.01
C ARG A 133 -7.19 -7.97 3.77
N GLN A 134 -7.35 -8.84 4.76
CA GLN A 134 -8.35 -9.90 4.72
C GLN A 134 -9.35 -9.82 5.87
N ARG A 135 -10.53 -10.40 5.64
CA ARG A 135 -11.52 -10.72 6.67
C ARG A 135 -12.15 -12.07 6.33
N ASP A 136 -12.18 -12.98 7.31
CA ASP A 136 -12.70 -14.35 7.15
C ASP A 136 -12.08 -15.09 5.94
N GLY A 137 -10.79 -14.83 5.69
CA GLY A 137 -10.03 -15.42 4.59
C GLY A 137 -10.23 -14.75 3.22
N ASP A 138 -11.13 -13.79 3.06
CA ASP A 138 -11.33 -13.13 1.77
C ASP A 138 -10.78 -11.70 1.75
N TYR A 139 -10.57 -11.14 0.56
CA TYR A 139 -10.11 -9.75 0.44
C TYR A 139 -11.14 -8.79 1.05
N TYR A 140 -10.66 -7.84 1.85
CA TYR A 140 -11.52 -6.88 2.54
C TYR A 140 -11.07 -5.44 2.27
N ASN A 141 -11.79 -4.77 1.37
CA ASN A 141 -11.49 -3.43 0.87
C ASN A 141 -12.16 -2.31 1.69
N GLN A 142 -11.99 -2.35 3.00
CA GLN A 142 -12.48 -1.31 3.92
C GLN A 142 -11.46 -1.13 5.04
N LEU A 143 -11.34 0.09 5.58
CA LEU A 143 -10.57 0.43 6.80
C LEU A 143 -11.34 0.03 8.08
#